data_AF-A0A2E0GVQ1-F1
#
_entry.id   AF-A0A2E0GVQ1-F1
#
_cell.length_a   1.000
_cell.length_b   1.000
_cell.length_c   1.000
_cell.angle_alpha   90.00
_cell.angle_beta   90.00
_cell.angle_gamma   90.00
#
_symmetry.space_group_name_H-M   'P 1'
#
loop_
_entity.id
_entity.type
_entity.pdbx_description
1 polymer ?
#
loop_
_entity_poly.entity_id
_entity_poly.type
_entity_poly.pdbx_seq_one_letter_code
_entity_poly.pdbx_strand_id
1 'polypeptide(L)'
;MKCSYFSAERSGKVHYHYSALMNNKSVARPKENCGVACTIFMPSNNTIQWFWVDKDEKLRWLREHRNYHDIDWLGTINDHKLGMKENNKSKHWLARGYCHDYSKEIHDNCMWLSNEYHKVFNKFFECDHLLHPDMLLGYWGYTKADKKGLNLSECLLNNIRPMDVDLDYSIDQMKKRKNVIVYKEDIRRMARSWFLGGGMMLDMDEETYYNNISLRINEARIYPTCMQIALDRFNIPYEMWSLDKGDYSIFGFNNNLDRYVTEETDTILKTKHHHKIEGWIDRYIWEFNEV
;
A
#
# COMPACT_ATOMS: atom_id res chain seq x y z
N MET A 1 -15.12 -14.96 -3.27
CA MET A 1 -15.52 -13.55 -3.35
C MET A 1 -14.28 -12.72 -3.57
N LYS A 2 -14.29 -11.80 -4.55
CA LYS A 2 -13.16 -10.91 -4.85
C LYS A 2 -13.30 -9.59 -4.11
N CYS A 3 -12.20 -9.05 -3.60
CA CYS A 3 -12.18 -7.85 -2.78
C CYS A 3 -11.18 -6.81 -3.30
N SER A 4 -11.47 -5.55 -3.01
CA SER A 4 -10.62 -4.38 -3.27
C SER A 4 -10.43 -3.63 -1.96
N TYR A 5 -9.18 -3.38 -1.58
CA TYR A 5 -8.79 -2.73 -0.33
C TYR A 5 -8.21 -1.35 -0.62
N PHE A 6 -8.99 -0.32 -0.28
CA PHE A 6 -8.64 1.09 -0.43
C PHE A 6 -8.13 1.61 0.90
N SER A 7 -6.89 2.09 0.94
CA SER A 7 -6.24 2.54 2.17
C SER A 7 -5.16 3.56 1.85
N ALA A 8 -5.12 4.68 2.58
CA ALA A 8 -3.92 5.48 2.73
C ALA A 8 -3.12 5.07 3.97
N GLU A 9 -3.67 4.21 4.81
CA GLU A 9 -3.04 3.79 6.06
C GLU A 9 -1.85 2.88 5.82
N ARG A 10 -0.74 3.24 6.45
CA ARG A 10 0.43 2.36 6.56
C ARG A 10 0.11 1.13 7.41
N SER A 11 -0.61 1.34 8.51
CA SER A 11 -1.11 0.25 9.36
C SER A 11 -2.18 -0.55 8.63
N GLY A 12 -2.19 -1.87 8.82
CA GLY A 12 -3.20 -2.77 8.24
C GLY A 12 -2.90 -3.27 6.83
N LYS A 13 -2.17 -2.53 5.99
CA LYS A 13 -1.75 -2.98 4.64
C LYS A 13 -0.99 -4.31 4.69
N VAL A 14 0.03 -4.37 5.56
CA VAL A 14 0.87 -5.57 5.75
C VAL A 14 0.04 -6.72 6.32
N HIS A 15 -0.85 -6.42 7.27
CA HIS A 15 -1.76 -7.40 7.84
C HIS A 15 -2.67 -8.01 6.78
N TYR A 16 -3.39 -7.18 6.03
CA TYR A 16 -4.29 -7.61 4.96
C TYR A 16 -3.56 -8.45 3.91
N HIS A 17 -2.39 -7.98 3.47
CA HIS A 17 -1.58 -8.69 2.47
C HIS A 17 -1.20 -10.09 2.95
N TYR A 18 -0.64 -10.22 4.15
CA TYR A 18 -0.23 -11.52 4.66
C TYR A 18 -1.39 -12.42 5.03
N SER A 19 -2.46 -11.89 5.63
CA SER A 19 -3.68 -12.66 5.87
C SER A 19 -4.27 -13.20 4.56
N ALA A 20 -4.29 -12.43 3.47
CA ALA A 20 -4.72 -12.94 2.17
C ALA A 20 -3.87 -14.14 1.71
N LEU A 21 -2.54 -14.01 1.75
CA LEU A 21 -1.65 -15.08 1.29
C LEU A 21 -1.72 -16.33 2.19
N MET A 22 -1.84 -16.18 3.51
CA MET A 22 -2.06 -17.28 4.47
C MET A 22 -3.34 -18.07 4.19
N ASN A 23 -4.33 -17.43 3.57
CA ASN A 23 -5.59 -18.05 3.15
C ASN A 23 -5.57 -18.53 1.70
N ASN A 24 -4.37 -18.70 1.12
CA ASN A 24 -4.16 -19.13 -0.26
C ASN A 24 -4.89 -18.22 -1.29
N LYS A 25 -5.03 -16.93 -0.97
CA LYS A 25 -5.66 -15.94 -1.84
C LYS A 25 -4.62 -15.19 -2.66
N SER A 26 -4.94 -14.94 -3.93
CA SER A 26 -4.10 -14.14 -4.81
C SER A 26 -4.24 -12.64 -4.52
N VAL A 27 -3.14 -11.90 -4.61
CA VAL A 27 -3.10 -10.45 -4.30
C VAL A 27 -2.41 -9.72 -5.44
N ALA A 28 -3.08 -8.73 -6.04
CA ALA A 28 -2.43 -7.74 -6.89
C ALA A 28 -2.08 -6.51 -6.04
N ARG A 29 -0.81 -6.10 -6.10
CA ARG A 29 -0.28 -4.94 -5.40
C ARG A 29 0.43 -4.02 -6.39
N PRO A 30 -0.29 -3.06 -6.97
CA PRO A 30 0.31 -1.84 -7.50
C PRO A 30 1.32 -1.22 -6.52
N LYS A 31 2.45 -0.76 -7.03
CA LYS A 31 3.44 0.06 -6.31
C LYS A 31 3.50 1.47 -6.89
N GLU A 32 3.53 2.44 -6.00
CA GLU A 32 3.45 3.88 -6.31
C GLU A 32 4.83 4.58 -6.32
N ASN A 33 5.87 3.95 -5.77
CA ASN A 33 7.10 4.66 -5.38
C ASN A 33 8.26 4.65 -6.40
N CYS A 34 8.19 3.86 -7.48
CA CYS A 34 9.39 3.52 -8.28
C CYS A 34 9.18 3.58 -9.81
N GLY A 35 8.23 4.37 -10.32
CA GLY A 35 7.65 4.07 -11.63
C GLY A 35 6.74 2.84 -11.52
N VAL A 36 5.85 2.66 -12.49
CA VAL A 36 4.72 1.76 -12.28
C VAL A 36 5.17 0.31 -12.30
N ALA A 37 5.07 -0.35 -11.15
CA ALA A 37 5.23 -1.79 -11.05
C ALA A 37 4.07 -2.42 -10.26
N CYS A 38 3.48 -3.49 -10.76
CA CYS A 38 2.53 -4.31 -10.00
C CYS A 38 3.20 -5.62 -9.67
N THR A 39 3.01 -6.06 -8.44
CA THR A 39 3.36 -7.39 -8.01
C THR A 39 2.08 -8.19 -7.82
N ILE A 40 1.93 -9.29 -8.54
CA ILE A 40 0.85 -10.26 -8.33
C ILE A 40 1.42 -11.46 -7.58
N PHE A 41 0.83 -11.77 -6.44
CA PHE A 41 1.17 -12.92 -5.61
C PHE A 41 0.12 -14.01 -5.86
N MET A 42 0.55 -15.22 -6.22
CA MET A 42 -0.32 -16.37 -6.47
C MET A 42 0.12 -17.59 -5.65
N PRO A 43 -0.37 -17.72 -4.40
CA PRO A 43 -0.06 -18.86 -3.54
C PRO A 43 -0.45 -20.21 -4.15
N SER A 44 -1.60 -20.27 -4.84
CA SER A 44 -2.16 -21.51 -5.40
C SER A 44 -1.28 -22.19 -6.44
N ASN A 45 -0.39 -21.44 -7.11
CA ASN A 45 0.55 -21.98 -8.09
C ASN A 45 2.01 -21.69 -7.71
N ASN A 46 2.25 -21.23 -6.48
CA ASN A 46 3.59 -20.90 -5.98
C ASN A 46 4.36 -19.95 -6.89
N THR A 47 3.72 -18.86 -7.33
CA THR A 47 4.41 -17.84 -8.13
C THR A 47 4.16 -16.42 -7.67
N ILE A 48 5.14 -15.58 -7.98
CA ILE A 48 5.05 -14.13 -7.93
C ILE A 48 5.29 -13.61 -9.35
N GLN A 49 4.49 -12.63 -9.77
CA GLN A 49 4.62 -11.98 -11.06
C GLN A 49 4.86 -10.49 -10.85
N TRP A 50 5.77 -9.96 -11.65
CA TRP A 50 6.14 -8.56 -11.68
C TRP A 50 5.75 -8.00 -13.03
N PHE A 51 5.12 -6.84 -13.04
CA PHE A 51 4.80 -6.06 -14.25
C PHE A 51 5.40 -4.69 -14.07
N TRP A 52 6.05 -4.14 -15.08
CA TRP A 52 6.54 -2.75 -15.08
C TRP A 52 6.61 -2.20 -16.50
N VAL A 53 6.72 -0.87 -16.64
CA VAL A 53 7.03 -0.25 -17.93
C VAL A 53 8.49 0.21 -17.93
N ASP A 54 9.22 -0.17 -18.97
CA ASP A 54 10.60 0.26 -19.16
C ASP A 54 10.71 1.66 -19.77
N LYS A 55 11.95 2.15 -19.92
CA LYS A 55 12.27 3.47 -20.47
C LYS A 55 11.94 3.65 -21.95
N ASP A 56 11.73 2.56 -22.67
CA ASP A 56 11.30 2.58 -24.06
C ASP A 56 9.75 2.50 -24.15
N GLU A 57 9.06 2.76 -23.03
CA GLU A 57 7.61 2.66 -22.85
C GLU A 57 7.04 1.26 -23.11
N LYS A 58 7.87 0.21 -23.01
CA LYS A 58 7.43 -1.17 -23.22
C LYS A 58 7.02 -1.80 -21.91
N LEU A 59 5.84 -2.41 -21.91
CA LEU A 59 5.40 -3.28 -20.82
C LEU A 59 6.31 -4.52 -20.75
N ARG A 60 6.89 -4.72 -19.57
CA ARG A 60 7.72 -5.87 -19.20
C ARG A 60 7.07 -6.66 -18.09
N TRP A 61 7.42 -7.94 -18.02
CA TRP A 61 7.02 -8.77 -16.91
C TRP A 61 8.03 -9.87 -16.61
N LEU A 62 8.01 -10.36 -15.37
CA LEU A 62 8.81 -11.48 -14.89
C LEU A 62 7.91 -12.37 -14.02
N ARG A 63 8.11 -13.68 -14.08
CA ARG A 63 7.48 -14.64 -13.17
C ARG A 63 8.54 -15.44 -12.46
N GLU A 64 8.40 -15.56 -11.16
CA GLU A 64 9.32 -16.30 -10.31
C GLU A 64 8.55 -17.36 -9.52
N HIS A 65 9.22 -18.48 -9.26
CA HIS A 65 8.70 -19.48 -8.34
C HIS A 65 8.88 -19.01 -6.89
N ARG A 66 7.87 -19.21 -6.07
CA ARG A 66 7.85 -18.86 -4.66
C ARG A 66 7.08 -19.92 -3.87
N ASN A 67 7.74 -20.63 -2.97
CA ASN A 67 7.07 -21.59 -2.11
C ASN A 67 6.29 -20.87 -1.00
N TYR A 68 4.95 -20.93 -1.03
CA TYR A 68 4.08 -20.36 0.00
C TYR A 68 3.63 -21.36 1.06
N HIS A 69 3.83 -22.66 0.84
CA HIS A 69 3.38 -23.71 1.76
C HIS A 69 4.31 -23.89 2.97
N ASP A 70 5.57 -23.44 2.87
CA ASP A 70 6.58 -23.57 3.91
C ASP A 70 7.10 -22.19 4.34
N ILE A 71 6.15 -21.27 4.62
CA ILE A 71 6.46 -19.94 5.13
C ILE A 71 6.19 -19.90 6.63
N ASP A 72 7.25 -19.60 7.39
CA ASP A 72 7.09 -19.08 8.74
C ASP A 72 6.60 -17.63 8.66
N TRP A 73 5.29 -17.44 8.75
CA TRP A 73 4.66 -16.12 8.66
C TRP A 73 5.07 -15.21 9.82
N LEU A 74 5.27 -15.77 11.01
CA LEU A 74 5.73 -15.02 12.18
C LEU A 74 7.20 -14.63 12.04
N GLY A 75 8.06 -15.56 11.61
CA GLY A 75 9.44 -15.29 11.25
C GLY A 75 9.55 -14.22 10.17
N THR A 76 8.71 -14.29 9.13
CA THR A 76 8.64 -13.28 8.06
C THR A 76 8.28 -11.90 8.58
N ILE A 77 7.33 -11.82 9.50
CA ILE A 77 6.88 -10.56 10.13
C ILE A 77 7.97 -10.01 11.06
N ASN A 78 8.65 -10.86 11.82
CA ASN A 78 9.76 -10.50 12.68
C ASN A 78 10.98 -10.03 11.87
N ASP A 79 11.27 -10.71 10.76
CA ASP A 79 12.31 -10.30 9.81
C ASP A 79 12.04 -8.89 9.26
N HIS A 80 10.77 -8.57 9.00
CA HIS A 80 10.35 -7.22 8.60
C HIS A 80 10.57 -6.15 9.67
N LYS A 81 10.58 -6.52 10.96
CA LYS A 81 10.87 -5.59 12.08
C LYS A 81 12.37 -5.28 12.20
N LEU A 82 13.23 -6.21 11.77
CA LEU A 82 14.69 -6.03 11.74
C LEU A 82 15.17 -5.12 10.58
N GLY A 83 14.26 -4.70 9.69
CA GLY A 83 14.54 -3.77 8.59
C GLY A 83 15.11 -4.43 7.33
N MET A 84 14.78 -3.88 6.15
CA MET A 84 15.11 -4.47 4.84
C MET A 84 16.61 -4.71 4.61
N LYS A 85 17.49 -3.87 5.19
CA LYS A 85 18.95 -3.98 4.98
C LYS A 85 19.62 -5.05 5.82
N GLU A 86 19.09 -5.34 7.02
CA GLU A 86 19.74 -6.26 7.95
C GLU A 86 19.51 -7.72 7.58
N ASN A 87 18.42 -8.01 6.83
CA ASN A 87 17.95 -9.39 6.68
C ASN A 87 17.82 -9.91 5.24
N ASN A 88 18.63 -9.38 4.32
CA ASN A 88 18.73 -9.89 2.94
C ASN A 88 19.12 -11.39 2.83
N LYS A 89 19.53 -12.01 3.94
CA LYS A 89 19.89 -13.43 4.05
C LYS A 89 18.73 -14.34 4.47
N SER A 90 17.59 -13.80 4.94
CA SER A 90 16.46 -14.65 5.34
C SER A 90 15.82 -15.35 4.15
N LYS A 91 15.55 -16.66 4.32
CA LYS A 91 14.80 -17.50 3.38
C LYS A 91 13.29 -17.34 3.54
N HIS A 92 12.83 -16.72 4.64
CA HIS A 92 11.41 -16.61 4.98
C HIS A 92 10.75 -15.38 4.34
N TRP A 93 11.53 -14.42 3.82
CA TRP A 93 10.98 -13.13 3.42
C TRP A 93 10.11 -13.14 2.16
N LEU A 94 8.82 -12.83 2.32
CA LEU A 94 7.79 -12.82 1.26
C LEU A 94 7.86 -11.69 0.24
N ALA A 95 8.45 -10.56 0.62
CA ALA A 95 8.40 -9.34 -0.18
C ALA A 95 9.83 -8.84 -0.48
N ARG A 96 10.60 -9.59 -1.28
CA ARG A 96 11.80 -9.00 -1.90
C ARG A 96 11.33 -7.93 -2.87
N GLY A 97 11.64 -6.66 -2.60
CA GLY A 97 11.33 -5.59 -3.53
C GLY A 97 12.24 -5.70 -4.74
N TYR A 98 11.81 -6.39 -5.81
CA TYR A 98 12.66 -6.61 -6.99
C TYR A 98 13.18 -5.29 -7.60
N CYS A 99 12.35 -4.23 -7.55
CA CYS A 99 12.71 -2.86 -7.95
C CYS A 99 13.74 -2.15 -7.05
N HIS A 100 13.93 -2.59 -5.81
CA HIS A 100 14.89 -2.00 -4.86
C HIS A 100 16.16 -2.83 -4.72
N ASP A 101 16.06 -4.17 -4.76
CA ASP A 101 17.15 -5.04 -4.33
C ASP A 101 17.79 -5.89 -5.45
N TYR A 102 17.11 -6.16 -6.57
CA TYR A 102 17.62 -7.11 -7.58
C TYR A 102 17.33 -6.69 -9.03
N SER A 103 17.82 -5.52 -9.40
CA SER A 103 18.67 -5.30 -10.59
C SER A 103 18.79 -3.80 -10.82
N LYS A 104 20.02 -3.32 -11.03
CA LYS A 104 20.26 -1.95 -11.51
C LYS A 104 19.47 -1.69 -12.81
N GLU A 105 19.29 -2.73 -13.62
CA GLU A 105 18.48 -2.72 -14.83
C GLU A 105 17.01 -2.34 -14.57
N ILE A 106 16.31 -2.92 -13.59
CA ILE A 106 14.89 -2.55 -13.36
C ILE A 106 14.78 -1.19 -12.69
N HIS A 107 15.66 -0.88 -11.73
CA HIS A 107 15.65 0.42 -11.07
C HIS A 107 15.91 1.58 -12.04
N ASP A 108 16.86 1.43 -12.98
CA ASP A 108 17.23 2.48 -13.93
C ASP A 108 16.28 2.55 -15.14
N ASN A 109 15.51 1.49 -15.42
CA ASN A 109 14.60 1.43 -16.57
C ASN A 109 13.13 1.69 -16.22
N CYS A 110 12.70 1.61 -14.96
CA CYS A 110 11.31 1.95 -14.62
C CYS A 110 11.06 3.46 -14.82
N MET A 111 10.14 3.80 -15.72
CA MET A 111 9.69 5.19 -15.90
C MET A 111 8.38 5.49 -15.19
N TRP A 112 8.08 6.79 -15.10
CA TRP A 112 6.76 7.30 -14.77
C TRP A 112 5.74 6.85 -15.84
N LEU A 113 4.55 6.50 -15.36
CA LEU A 113 3.33 6.12 -16.07
C LEU A 113 3.34 6.23 -17.61
N SER A 114 3.37 5.07 -18.28
CA SER A 114 3.04 4.93 -19.69
C SER A 114 1.59 4.48 -19.88
N ASN A 115 0.98 4.91 -20.98
CA ASN A 115 -0.36 4.49 -21.41
C ASN A 115 -0.46 2.97 -21.64
N GLU A 116 0.66 2.26 -21.81
CA GLU A 116 0.64 0.80 -22.03
C GLU A 116 0.31 0.00 -20.76
N TYR A 117 0.42 0.60 -19.57
CA TYR A 117 0.32 -0.14 -18.31
C TYR A 117 -1.10 -0.63 -18.00
N HIS A 118 -2.15 0.10 -18.40
CA HIS A 118 -3.52 -0.35 -18.17
C HIS A 118 -3.85 -1.67 -18.90
N LYS A 119 -3.06 -2.04 -19.93
CA LYS A 119 -3.25 -3.28 -20.70
C LYS A 119 -3.10 -4.55 -19.87
N VAL A 120 -2.53 -4.49 -18.66
CA VAL A 120 -2.44 -5.62 -17.73
C VAL A 120 -3.45 -5.59 -16.59
N PHE A 121 -4.35 -4.61 -16.55
CA PHE A 121 -5.33 -4.50 -15.47
C PHE A 121 -6.28 -5.69 -15.40
N ASN A 122 -6.58 -6.34 -16.53
CA ASN A 122 -7.33 -7.59 -16.55
C ASN A 122 -6.73 -8.66 -15.63
N LYS A 123 -5.40 -8.82 -15.64
CA LYS A 123 -4.68 -9.75 -14.75
C LYS A 123 -4.82 -9.35 -13.28
N PHE A 124 -4.96 -8.06 -12.99
CA PHE A 124 -5.15 -7.60 -11.62
C PHE A 124 -6.56 -7.96 -11.15
N PHE A 125 -7.58 -7.69 -11.97
CA PHE A 125 -8.96 -8.05 -11.67
C PHE A 125 -9.20 -9.57 -11.60
N GLU A 126 -8.34 -10.39 -12.20
CA GLU A 126 -8.35 -11.84 -12.00
C GLU A 126 -8.04 -12.26 -10.56
N CYS A 127 -7.25 -11.48 -9.82
CA CYS A 127 -6.87 -11.78 -8.44
C CYS A 127 -8.04 -11.72 -7.45
N ASP A 128 -7.91 -12.46 -6.35
CA ASP A 128 -8.87 -12.45 -5.24
C ASP A 128 -8.89 -11.08 -4.55
N HIS A 129 -7.72 -10.48 -4.33
CA HIS A 129 -7.56 -9.20 -3.63
C HIS A 129 -6.80 -8.18 -4.47
N LEU A 130 -7.29 -6.94 -4.47
CA LEU A 130 -6.57 -5.78 -4.97
C LEU A 130 -6.18 -4.88 -3.79
N LEU A 131 -4.93 -4.45 -3.73
CA LEU A 131 -4.40 -3.58 -2.69
C LEU A 131 -4.03 -2.22 -3.29
N HIS A 132 -4.65 -1.12 -2.84
CA HIS A 132 -4.53 0.22 -3.44
C HIS A 132 -4.94 0.25 -4.92
N PRO A 133 -6.21 -0.06 -5.22
CA PRO A 133 -6.69 -0.17 -6.59
C PRO A 133 -7.04 1.18 -7.22
N ASP A 134 -6.69 2.30 -6.58
CA ASP A 134 -7.01 3.68 -6.99
C ASP A 134 -6.51 3.96 -8.43
N MET A 135 -5.34 3.43 -8.77
CA MET A 135 -4.76 3.51 -10.11
C MET A 135 -5.59 2.84 -11.19
N LEU A 136 -6.43 1.86 -10.85
CA LEU A 136 -7.30 1.20 -11.82
C LEU A 136 -8.43 2.12 -12.28
N LEU A 137 -8.75 3.13 -11.46
CA LEU A 137 -9.71 4.19 -11.78
C LEU A 137 -9.04 5.43 -12.38
N GLY A 138 -7.75 5.33 -12.73
CA GLY A 138 -6.99 6.42 -13.33
C GLY A 138 -6.38 7.41 -12.34
N TYR A 139 -6.56 7.19 -11.03
CA TYR A 139 -5.97 8.02 -10.00
C TYR A 139 -4.56 7.55 -9.67
N TRP A 140 -3.55 8.37 -9.96
CA TRP A 140 -2.21 8.14 -9.46
C TRP A 140 -2.03 8.81 -8.10
N GLY A 141 -1.30 8.16 -7.19
CA GLY A 141 -0.97 8.73 -5.90
C GLY A 141 0.38 8.26 -5.38
N TYR A 142 1.34 9.17 -5.35
CA TYR A 142 2.34 9.21 -4.28
C TYR A 142 1.92 10.38 -3.39
N THR A 143 1.79 10.16 -2.08
CA THR A 143 1.53 11.19 -1.05
C THR A 143 2.76 12.09 -0.84
N LYS A 144 3.16 12.80 -1.89
CA LYS A 144 3.92 14.04 -1.74
C LYS A 144 2.88 15.15 -1.61
N ALA A 145 2.40 15.34 -0.38
CA ALA A 145 1.45 16.38 0.00
C ALA A 145 1.92 17.79 -0.43
N ASP A 146 3.22 17.94 -0.71
CA ASP A 146 3.90 19.15 -1.14
C ASP A 146 3.84 19.41 -2.67
N LYS A 147 3.38 18.45 -3.50
CA LYS A 147 3.29 18.64 -4.96
C LYS A 147 1.86 18.90 -5.43
N LYS A 148 1.54 20.18 -5.65
CA LYS A 148 0.28 20.66 -6.26
C LYS A 148 -0.01 19.93 -7.59
N GLY A 149 -1.23 19.42 -7.75
CA GLY A 149 -1.67 18.69 -8.96
C GLY A 149 -1.23 17.21 -9.02
N LEU A 150 -0.50 16.72 -8.02
CA LEU A 150 -0.14 15.30 -7.86
C LEU A 150 -0.55 14.73 -6.49
N ASN A 151 -1.26 15.53 -5.69
CA ASN A 151 -1.85 15.10 -4.43
C ASN A 151 -3.04 14.17 -4.73
N LEU A 152 -3.01 12.94 -4.21
CA LEU A 152 -4.05 11.94 -4.45
C LEU A 152 -5.44 12.41 -3.96
N SER A 153 -5.51 13.06 -2.80
CA SER A 153 -6.76 13.58 -2.24
C SER A 153 -7.35 14.66 -3.15
N GLU A 154 -6.52 15.59 -3.64
CA GLU A 154 -6.92 16.60 -4.64
C GLU A 154 -7.46 15.93 -5.92
N CYS A 155 -6.75 14.91 -6.42
CA CYS A 155 -7.14 14.17 -7.61
C CYS A 155 -8.50 13.46 -7.45
N LEU A 156 -8.71 12.82 -6.30
CA LEU A 156 -9.97 12.11 -6.00
C LEU A 156 -11.15 13.09 -5.88
N LEU A 157 -10.97 14.20 -5.15
CA LEU A 157 -11.99 15.22 -4.95
C LEU A 157 -12.39 15.88 -6.27
N ASN A 158 -11.40 16.31 -7.06
CA ASN A 158 -11.62 17.07 -8.28
C ASN A 158 -11.75 16.20 -9.54
N ASN A 159 -11.76 14.87 -9.39
CA ASN A 159 -11.81 13.91 -10.50
C ASN A 159 -10.67 14.10 -11.52
N ILE A 160 -9.48 14.51 -11.05
CA ILE A 160 -8.30 14.64 -11.89
C ILE A 160 -7.68 13.25 -12.01
N ARG A 161 -7.74 12.67 -13.21
CA ARG A 161 -7.22 11.33 -13.51
C ARG A 161 -5.99 11.45 -14.40
N PRO A 162 -4.77 11.47 -13.83
CA PRO A 162 -3.55 11.63 -14.60
C PRO A 162 -3.15 10.38 -15.39
N MET A 163 -3.78 9.22 -15.15
CA MET A 163 -3.47 7.98 -15.87
C MET A 163 -4.53 7.68 -16.93
N ASP A 164 -4.07 7.31 -18.12
CA ASP A 164 -4.94 6.73 -19.15
C ASP A 164 -5.27 5.27 -18.81
N VAL A 165 -6.56 4.99 -18.67
CA VAL A 165 -7.09 3.67 -18.28
C VAL A 165 -8.38 3.41 -19.04
N ASP A 166 -8.68 2.13 -19.29
CA ASP A 166 -10.02 1.70 -19.67
C ASP A 166 -10.95 1.82 -18.46
N LEU A 167 -11.47 3.04 -18.26
CA LEU A 167 -12.23 3.41 -17.07
C LEU A 167 -13.54 2.64 -17.00
N ASP A 168 -14.22 2.44 -18.12
CA ASP A 168 -15.49 1.72 -18.17
C ASP A 168 -15.28 0.26 -17.76
N TYR A 169 -14.25 -0.41 -18.30
CA TYR A 169 -13.88 -1.76 -17.88
C TYR A 169 -13.55 -1.81 -16.38
N SER A 170 -12.73 -0.88 -15.88
CA SER A 170 -12.37 -0.84 -14.46
C SER A 170 -13.57 -0.64 -13.55
N ILE A 171 -14.49 0.27 -13.88
CA ILE A 171 -15.74 0.49 -13.13
C ILE A 171 -16.57 -0.79 -13.10
N ASP A 172 -16.74 -1.43 -14.26
CA ASP A 172 -17.50 -2.68 -14.39
C ASP A 172 -16.91 -3.82 -13.57
N GLN A 173 -15.58 -3.94 -13.54
CA GLN A 173 -14.91 -4.93 -12.71
C GLN A 173 -15.02 -4.61 -11.22
N MET A 174 -14.88 -3.34 -10.83
CA MET A 174 -14.98 -2.90 -9.43
C MET A 174 -16.39 -3.11 -8.87
N LYS A 175 -17.44 -2.87 -9.65
CA LYS A 175 -18.84 -3.16 -9.27
C LYS A 175 -19.11 -4.63 -8.96
N LYS A 176 -18.29 -5.55 -9.48
CA LYS A 176 -18.39 -7.01 -9.25
C LYS A 176 -17.59 -7.46 -8.01
N ARG A 177 -16.94 -6.55 -7.29
CA ARG A 177 -16.07 -6.83 -6.15
C ARG A 177 -16.65 -6.24 -4.88
N LYS A 178 -16.27 -6.83 -3.74
CA LYS A 178 -16.44 -6.18 -2.44
C LYS A 178 -15.38 -5.09 -2.27
N ASN A 179 -15.76 -3.83 -2.43
CA ASN A 179 -14.87 -2.70 -2.24
C ASN A 179 -14.92 -2.25 -0.78
N VAL A 180 -13.77 -2.19 -0.12
CA VAL A 180 -13.68 -1.77 1.27
C VAL A 180 -12.73 -0.60 1.39
N ILE A 181 -13.26 0.52 1.87
CA ILE A 181 -12.48 1.69 2.24
C ILE A 181 -12.16 1.56 3.72
N VAL A 182 -10.88 1.43 4.02
CA VAL A 182 -10.44 1.32 5.42
C VAL A 182 -10.06 2.67 6.00
N TYR A 183 -10.28 2.81 7.28
CA TYR A 183 -9.91 3.99 8.06
C TYR A 183 -9.42 3.57 9.44
N LYS A 184 -8.72 4.46 10.14
CA LYS A 184 -8.25 4.23 11.51
C LYS A 184 -8.86 5.28 12.43
N GLU A 185 -9.47 4.83 13.51
CA GLU A 185 -10.15 5.66 14.52
C GLU A 185 -9.15 6.13 15.57
N ASP A 186 -8.21 5.25 15.97
CA ASP A 186 -7.15 5.59 16.92
C ASP A 186 -6.04 6.39 16.23
N ILE A 187 -6.20 7.72 16.30
CA ILE A 187 -5.26 8.70 15.73
C ILE A 187 -3.86 8.63 16.37
N ARG A 188 -3.74 8.24 17.65
CA ARG A 188 -2.43 8.08 18.30
C ARG A 188 -1.67 6.92 17.70
N ARG A 189 -2.33 5.78 17.50
CA ARG A 189 -1.74 4.63 16.81
C ARG A 189 -1.44 4.90 15.34
N MET A 190 -2.30 5.67 14.66
CA MET A 190 -2.03 6.15 13.30
C MET A 190 -0.73 6.95 13.27
N ALA A 191 -0.63 7.99 14.11
CA ALA A 191 0.55 8.85 14.21
C ALA A 191 1.81 8.03 14.54
N ARG A 192 1.73 7.10 15.48
CA ARG A 192 2.84 6.18 15.80
C ARG A 192 3.35 5.42 14.58
N SER A 193 2.43 4.80 13.82
CA SER A 193 2.78 4.02 12.62
C SER A 193 3.49 4.88 11.57
N TRP A 194 3.03 6.12 11.38
CA TRP A 194 3.62 7.07 10.45
C TRP A 194 4.96 7.65 10.94
N PHE A 195 5.11 8.00 12.22
CA PHE A 195 6.40 8.46 12.75
C PHE A 195 7.46 7.35 12.78
N LEU A 196 7.07 6.08 12.89
CA LEU A 196 8.00 4.94 12.82
C LEU A 196 8.41 4.58 11.39
N GLY A 197 7.47 4.57 10.45
CA GLY A 197 7.74 4.03 9.12
C GLY A 197 7.22 4.85 7.94
N GLY A 198 6.77 6.07 8.20
CA GLY A 198 6.25 6.99 7.20
C GLY A 198 7.33 7.68 6.37
N GLY A 199 8.59 7.67 6.79
CA GLY A 199 9.70 8.26 6.03
C GLY A 199 11.06 7.98 6.66
N MET A 200 12.13 8.06 5.88
CA MET A 200 13.48 8.05 6.45
C MET A 200 13.91 9.48 6.76
N MET A 201 14.49 9.67 7.94
CA MET A 201 15.19 10.91 8.29
C MET A 201 16.62 10.86 7.73
N LEU A 202 16.74 10.96 6.40
CA LEU A 202 18.02 11.10 5.70
C LEU A 202 18.30 12.58 5.46
N ASP A 203 19.33 13.12 6.10
CA ASP A 203 19.78 14.50 5.92
C ASP A 203 18.70 15.58 6.15
N MET A 204 17.63 15.23 6.88
CA MET A 204 16.59 16.15 7.34
C MET A 204 16.73 16.38 8.83
N ASP A 205 16.49 17.60 9.29
CA ASP A 205 16.35 17.90 10.71
C ASP A 205 15.00 17.38 11.26
N GLU A 206 14.86 17.42 12.58
CA GLU A 206 13.69 16.85 13.29
C GLU A 206 12.40 17.59 13.01
N GLU A 207 12.48 18.91 12.81
CA GLU A 207 11.31 19.74 12.55
C GLU A 207 10.80 19.49 11.13
N THR A 208 11.71 19.41 10.17
CA THR A 208 11.39 19.04 8.79
C THR A 208 10.80 17.62 8.72
N TYR A 209 11.39 16.66 9.46
CA TYR A 209 10.84 15.31 9.55
C TYR A 209 9.42 15.32 10.14
N TYR A 210 9.24 16.00 11.28
CA TYR A 210 7.96 16.12 11.95
C TYR A 210 6.89 16.67 11.01
N ASN A 211 7.13 17.84 10.40
CA ASN A 211 6.18 18.49 9.51
C ASN A 211 5.83 17.61 8.29
N ASN A 212 6.83 16.96 7.69
CA ASN A 212 6.60 16.04 6.56
C ASN A 212 5.72 14.85 6.94
N ILE A 213 5.93 14.26 8.11
CA ILE A 213 5.11 13.14 8.58
C ILE A 213 3.72 13.60 8.99
N SER A 214 3.58 14.73 9.70
CA SER A 214 2.29 15.32 10.06
C SER A 214 1.42 15.60 8.83
N LEU A 215 2.00 16.13 7.74
CA LEU A 215 1.30 16.29 6.47
C LEU A 215 0.78 14.95 5.92
N ARG A 216 1.58 13.88 5.98
CA ARG A 216 1.17 12.54 5.52
C ARG A 216 0.06 11.95 6.37
N ILE A 217 0.09 12.15 7.69
CA ILE A 217 -0.98 11.71 8.58
C ILE A 217 -2.28 12.44 8.22
N ASN A 218 -2.24 13.76 8.01
CA ASN A 218 -3.42 14.53 7.61
C ASN A 218 -3.99 14.09 6.25
N GLU A 219 -3.14 13.83 5.26
CA GLU A 219 -3.58 13.24 3.98
C GLU A 219 -4.23 11.87 4.16
N ALA A 220 -3.65 11.01 5.02
CA ALA A 220 -4.23 9.71 5.31
C ALA A 220 -5.61 9.81 5.99
N ARG A 221 -5.84 10.82 6.84
CA ARG A 221 -7.14 11.08 7.49
C ARG A 221 -8.24 11.48 6.51
N ILE A 222 -7.92 12.25 5.47
CA ILE A 222 -8.92 12.71 4.50
C ILE A 222 -9.18 11.72 3.37
N TYR A 223 -8.23 10.81 3.10
CA TYR A 223 -8.32 9.82 2.04
C TYR A 223 -9.63 9.00 2.06
N PRO A 224 -10.12 8.46 3.19
CA PRO A 224 -11.36 7.67 3.18
C PRO A 224 -12.56 8.46 2.66
N THR A 225 -12.68 9.75 3.01
CA THR A 225 -13.73 10.64 2.50
C THR A 225 -13.54 10.94 1.01
N CYS A 226 -12.30 11.21 0.59
CA CYS A 226 -11.99 11.45 -0.81
C CYS A 226 -12.31 10.21 -1.68
N MET A 227 -12.04 9.02 -1.16
CA MET A 227 -12.33 7.76 -1.84
C MET A 227 -13.82 7.47 -1.94
N GLN A 228 -14.59 7.74 -0.88
CA GLN A 228 -16.06 7.64 -0.91
C GLN A 228 -16.63 8.47 -2.06
N ILE A 229 -16.23 9.75 -2.13
CA ILE A 229 -16.63 10.66 -3.22
C ILE A 229 -16.26 10.11 -4.60
N ALA A 230 -15.05 9.55 -4.73
CA ALA A 230 -14.59 8.99 -6.01
C ALA A 230 -15.39 7.74 -6.43
N LEU A 231 -15.72 6.84 -5.49
CA LEU A 231 -16.50 5.64 -5.78
C LEU A 231 -17.98 5.95 -6.03
N ASP A 232 -18.57 6.87 -5.26
CA ASP A 232 -19.95 7.36 -5.44
C ASP A 232 -20.14 7.97 -6.83
N ARG A 233 -19.15 8.74 -7.33
CA ARG A 233 -19.16 9.32 -8.68
C ARG A 233 -19.37 8.28 -9.79
N PHE A 234 -18.90 7.05 -9.59
CA PHE A 234 -19.01 5.96 -10.57
C PHE A 234 -20.10 4.93 -10.21
N ASN A 235 -20.85 5.17 -9.15
CA ASN A 235 -21.81 4.22 -8.56
C ASN A 235 -21.15 2.87 -8.24
N ILE A 236 -19.91 2.86 -7.75
CA ILE A 236 -19.22 1.65 -7.30
C ILE A 236 -19.60 1.42 -5.82
N PRO A 237 -20.26 0.30 -5.47
CA PRO A 237 -20.65 0.04 -4.09
C PRO A 237 -19.41 -0.23 -3.22
N TYR A 238 -19.41 0.32 -2.01
CA TYR A 238 -18.33 0.13 -1.04
C TYR A 238 -18.85 -0.03 0.40
N GLU A 239 -17.99 -0.54 1.27
CA GLU A 239 -18.18 -0.60 2.73
C GLU A 239 -17.03 0.16 3.42
N MET A 240 -17.35 0.91 4.47
CA MET A 240 -16.36 1.52 5.35
C MET A 240 -15.96 0.54 6.45
N TRP A 241 -14.66 0.39 6.73
CA TRP A 241 -14.18 -0.53 7.76
C TRP A 241 -13.05 0.04 8.62
N SER A 242 -13.24 0.04 9.95
CA SER A 242 -12.23 0.47 10.92
C SER A 242 -11.16 -0.60 11.09
N LEU A 243 -9.90 -0.22 10.84
CA LEU A 243 -8.71 -1.03 11.11
C LEU A 243 -8.59 -1.39 12.60
N ASP A 244 -9.16 -0.58 13.48
CA ASP A 244 -9.07 -0.80 14.93
C ASP A 244 -9.99 -1.92 15.41
N LYS A 245 -10.99 -2.35 14.62
CA LYS A 245 -11.79 -3.54 14.94
C LYS A 245 -10.95 -4.82 14.93
N GLY A 246 -9.94 -4.90 14.08
CA GLY A 246 -9.01 -6.04 14.00
C GLY A 246 -9.61 -7.34 13.45
N ASP A 247 -10.88 -7.36 13.06
CA ASP A 247 -11.53 -8.54 12.46
C ASP A 247 -11.47 -8.50 10.93
N TYR A 248 -10.45 -9.15 10.37
CA TYR A 248 -10.25 -9.24 8.92
C TYR A 248 -11.12 -10.33 8.25
N SER A 249 -12.02 -11.01 8.97
CA SER A 249 -12.96 -11.98 8.39
C SER A 249 -13.89 -11.35 7.34
N ILE A 250 -14.12 -10.04 7.41
CA ILE A 250 -14.86 -9.26 6.40
C ILE A 250 -14.30 -9.42 4.98
N PHE A 251 -13.02 -9.76 4.87
CA PHE A 251 -12.31 -9.99 3.62
C PHE A 251 -12.34 -11.46 3.17
N GLY A 252 -13.03 -12.34 3.89
CA GLY A 252 -13.11 -13.77 3.60
C GLY A 252 -11.86 -14.55 4.01
N PHE A 253 -11.18 -14.09 5.06
CA PHE A 253 -10.03 -14.79 5.66
C PHE A 253 -10.52 -15.69 6.81
N ASN A 254 -10.14 -16.97 6.75
CA ASN A 254 -10.41 -17.96 7.78
C ASN A 254 -9.28 -18.01 8.82
N ASN A 255 -8.05 -17.77 8.38
CA ASN A 255 -6.86 -17.64 9.22
C ASN A 255 -6.46 -16.18 9.30
N ASN A 256 -6.45 -15.58 10.48
CA ASN A 256 -5.99 -14.20 10.67
C ASN A 256 -4.68 -14.20 11.45
N LEU A 257 -3.83 -13.23 11.14
CA LEU A 257 -2.69 -12.88 11.97
C LEU A 257 -3.19 -12.32 13.30
N ASP A 258 -2.41 -12.53 14.36
CA ASP A 258 -2.73 -11.95 15.66
C ASP A 258 -2.84 -10.43 15.58
N ARG A 259 -3.80 -9.88 16.34
CA ARG A 259 -4.02 -8.43 16.39
C ARG A 259 -2.72 -7.74 16.80
N TYR A 260 -2.35 -6.71 16.06
CA TYR A 260 -1.13 -5.91 16.26
C TYR A 260 0.21 -6.61 15.98
N VAL A 261 0.24 -7.87 15.55
CA VAL A 261 1.52 -8.54 15.24
C VAL A 261 2.31 -7.80 14.15
N THR A 262 1.58 -7.14 13.25
CA THR A 262 2.12 -6.31 12.17
C THR A 262 2.24 -4.82 12.51
N GLU A 263 1.83 -4.38 13.71
CA GLU A 263 2.18 -3.03 14.15
C GLU A 263 3.72 -2.92 14.25
N GLU A 264 4.24 -1.76 13.86
CA GLU A 264 5.68 -1.45 13.84
C GLU A 264 6.54 -2.34 12.91
N THR A 265 5.92 -3.27 12.16
CA THR A 265 6.58 -3.91 11.01
C THR A 265 6.94 -2.86 9.97
N ASP A 266 8.11 -2.99 9.33
CA ASP A 266 8.57 -2.06 8.29
C ASP A 266 8.98 -0.65 8.81
N THR A 267 9.40 -0.55 10.07
CA THR A 267 9.96 0.69 10.63
C THR A 267 11.19 1.11 9.84
N ILE A 268 11.18 2.33 9.30
CA ILE A 268 12.30 2.90 8.54
C ILE A 268 12.99 4.07 9.27
N LEU A 269 12.41 4.52 10.39
CA LEU A 269 13.07 5.45 11.31
C LEU A 269 14.20 4.74 12.07
N LYS A 270 15.40 5.34 12.07
CA LYS A 270 16.56 4.80 12.80
C LYS A 270 16.28 4.73 14.30
N THR A 271 16.67 3.63 14.94
CA THR A 271 16.44 3.34 16.38
C THR A 271 16.86 4.47 17.31
N LYS A 272 17.93 5.21 16.97
CA LYS A 272 18.39 6.36 17.76
C LYS A 272 17.34 7.46 17.95
N HIS A 273 16.31 7.53 17.09
CA HIS A 273 15.24 8.51 17.18
C HIS A 273 13.96 7.95 17.84
N HIS A 274 13.90 6.66 18.17
CA HIS A 274 12.66 6.05 18.69
C HIS A 274 12.20 6.65 20.02
N HIS A 275 13.13 7.10 20.85
CA HIS A 275 12.81 7.78 22.11
C HIS A 275 12.05 9.12 21.93
N LYS A 276 11.99 9.67 20.71
CA LYS A 276 11.32 10.94 20.40
C LYS A 276 9.87 10.76 19.95
N ILE A 277 9.47 9.54 19.62
CA ILE A 277 8.18 9.24 18.98
C ILE A 277 7.00 9.70 19.83
N GLU A 278 7.00 9.41 21.13
CA GLU A 278 5.89 9.82 21.99
C GLU A 278 5.72 11.35 22.02
N GLY A 279 6.84 12.09 22.08
CA GLY A 279 6.81 13.55 22.05
C GLY A 279 6.28 14.11 20.72
N TRP A 280 6.64 13.51 19.58
CA TRP A 280 6.07 13.88 18.29
C TRP A 280 4.58 13.53 18.19
N ILE A 281 4.16 12.38 18.71
CA ILE A 281 2.74 12.01 18.76
C ILE A 281 1.98 13.01 19.61
N ASP A 282 2.43 13.30 20.84
CA ASP A 282 1.76 14.24 21.74
C ASP A 282 1.64 15.63 21.12
N ARG A 283 2.71 16.11 20.48
CA ARG A 283 2.68 17.38 19.73
C ARG A 283 1.65 17.34 18.60
N TYR A 284 1.66 16.30 17.76
CA TYR A 284 0.70 16.15 16.66
C TYR A 284 -0.76 16.09 17.17
N ILE A 285 -1.02 15.33 18.22
CA ILE A 285 -2.34 15.24 18.83
C ILE A 285 -2.78 16.59 19.35
N TRP A 286 -1.90 17.34 20.02
CA TRP A 286 -2.21 18.68 20.51
C TRP A 286 -2.50 19.67 19.37
N GLU A 287 -1.66 19.70 18.32
CA GLU A 287 -1.83 20.61 17.18
C GLU A 287 -3.10 20.32 16.34
N PHE A 288 -3.54 19.06 16.26
CA PHE A 288 -4.56 18.62 15.29
C PHE A 288 -5.84 18.01 15.90
N ASN A 289 -6.02 18.07 17.24
CA ASN A 289 -7.30 17.76 17.93
C ASN A 289 -8.15 19.00 18.26
N GLU A 290 -7.65 20.22 18.04
CA GLU A 290 -8.44 21.46 18.22
C GLU A 290 -9.23 21.88 16.95
N VAL A 291 -9.35 20.99 15.96
CA VAL A 291 -10.12 21.22 14.70
C VAL A 291 -11.23 20.18 14.55
#